data_AF-A0A8C0XEW5-F1
#
_entry.id   AF-A0A8C0XEW5-F1
#
_cell.length_a   1.000
_cell.length_b   1.000
_cell.length_c   1.000
_cell.angle_alpha   90.00
_cell.angle_beta   90.00
_cell.angle_gamma   90.00
#
_symmetry.space_group_name_H-M   'P 1'
#
loop_
_entity.id
_entity.type
_entity.pdbx_description
1 polymer ?
#
loop_
_entity_poly.entity_id
_entity_poly.type
_entity_poly.pdbx_seq_one_letter_code
_entity_poly.pdbx_strand_id
1 'polypeptide(L)'
;MPFGNTHNKFKLNYKPEEEYPDLSKHNNHMAKVLTLDLYKKLRDKETPSGFTLDDIIQTGVDNPALNSLTGEFKGKYYPLKSMTEKEQQQLIDDHFLFDKPVSPLLLASGMARDWPDARGIWHNDNKSFLVWVNEEDHLRVISMEKGGNMKEVFRRFCVGLQKIEEIFKKAGHPFMWNEHLGYVLTCPSNLGTGLRGGVHVKLAHLSKHAKFEEILTRLRLQKRGTGGVDTAAVGSVFDISNADRLGSSEVEQVQLVVDGVKLMVEMEKKLEKGQSIDDMIPAQK
;
A
#
# COMPACT_ATOMS: atom_id res chain seq x y z
N MET A 1 -7.07 14.13 23.87
CA MET A 1 -6.67 12.82 23.33
C MET A 1 -7.76 12.38 22.36
N PRO A 2 -7.53 12.27 21.04
CA PRO A 2 -8.65 12.30 20.08
C PRO A 2 -9.29 10.94 19.77
N PHE A 3 -8.73 9.80 20.20
CA PHE A 3 -9.23 8.51 19.74
C PHE A 3 -9.55 7.60 20.92
N GLY A 4 -10.85 7.36 21.13
CA GLY A 4 -11.31 6.26 21.97
C GLY A 4 -11.26 4.94 21.19
N ASN A 5 -11.01 3.85 21.90
CA ASN A 5 -10.87 2.49 21.35
C ASN A 5 -12.22 1.86 20.93
N THR A 6 -12.96 2.52 20.03
CA THR A 6 -14.32 2.14 19.65
C THR A 6 -14.36 0.77 18.97
N HIS A 7 -13.30 0.40 18.25
CA HIS A 7 -13.12 -0.92 17.65
C HIS A 7 -13.12 -2.04 18.70
N ASN A 8 -12.33 -1.92 19.78
CA ASN A 8 -12.23 -2.99 20.78
C ASN A 8 -13.57 -3.20 21.49
N LYS A 9 -14.32 -2.11 21.70
CA LYS A 9 -15.69 -2.17 22.25
C LYS A 9 -16.66 -3.01 21.41
N PHE A 10 -16.49 -3.06 20.08
CA PHE A 10 -17.29 -3.94 19.23
C PHE A 10 -16.85 -5.40 19.29
N LYS A 11 -15.54 -5.66 19.32
CA LYS A 11 -14.99 -7.02 19.46
C LYS A 11 -15.37 -7.69 20.79
N LEU A 12 -15.54 -6.90 21.85
CA LEU A 12 -16.03 -7.38 23.15
C LEU A 12 -17.49 -7.89 23.11
N ASN A 13 -18.25 -7.61 22.05
CA ASN A 13 -19.59 -8.18 21.85
C ASN A 13 -19.56 -9.65 21.40
N TYR A 14 -18.40 -10.13 20.90
CA TYR A 14 -18.19 -11.50 20.47
C TYR A 14 -17.47 -12.32 21.54
N LYS A 15 -17.73 -13.62 21.54
CA LYS A 15 -17.08 -14.54 22.47
C LYS A 15 -15.58 -14.60 22.16
N PRO A 16 -14.72 -14.77 23.19
CA PRO A 16 -13.29 -14.88 22.97
C PRO A 16 -12.89 -15.99 21.98
N GLU A 17 -13.65 -17.08 21.92
CA GLU A 17 -13.43 -18.18 20.97
C GLU A 17 -13.72 -17.80 19.52
N GLU A 18 -14.60 -16.82 19.29
CA GLU A 18 -14.98 -16.34 17.96
C GLU A 18 -13.92 -15.37 17.40
N GLU A 19 -13.20 -14.69 18.28
CA GLU A 19 -12.15 -13.70 17.92
C GLU A 19 -10.73 -14.26 18.07
N TYR A 20 -10.56 -15.43 18.70
CA TYR A 20 -9.24 -16.04 18.87
C TYR A 20 -8.68 -16.47 17.51
N PRO A 21 -7.45 -16.06 17.15
CA PRO A 21 -6.90 -16.36 15.83
C PRO A 21 -6.67 -17.86 15.63
N ASP A 22 -6.94 -18.36 14.42
CA ASP A 22 -6.51 -19.71 14.03
C ASP A 22 -5.00 -19.72 13.79
N LEU A 23 -4.27 -20.27 14.76
CA LEU A 23 -2.81 -20.38 14.74
C LEU A 23 -2.31 -21.80 14.39
N SER A 24 -3.19 -22.70 13.96
CA SER A 24 -2.89 -24.13 13.76
C SER A 24 -1.76 -24.39 12.76
N LYS A 25 -1.51 -23.47 11.83
CA LYS A 25 -0.46 -23.55 10.79
C LYS A 25 0.66 -22.53 11.00
N HIS A 26 0.69 -21.84 12.13
CA HIS A 26 1.62 -20.76 12.40
C HIS A 26 2.86 -21.28 13.12
N ASN A 27 4.05 -20.95 12.62
CA ASN A 27 5.33 -21.31 13.25
C ASN A 27 6.14 -20.06 13.59
N ASN A 28 5.63 -19.26 14.53
CA ASN A 28 6.33 -18.11 15.09
C ASN A 28 6.21 -18.10 16.63
N HIS A 29 7.03 -17.27 17.30
CA HIS A 29 7.06 -17.25 18.76
C HIS A 29 5.73 -16.82 19.39
N MET A 30 5.00 -15.89 18.77
CA MET A 30 3.67 -15.48 19.24
C MET A 30 2.72 -16.68 19.22
N ALA A 31 2.61 -17.39 18.10
CA ALA A 31 1.73 -18.54 17.96
C ALA A 31 2.06 -19.71 18.90
N LYS A 32 3.33 -19.84 19.33
CA LYS A 32 3.77 -20.84 20.32
C LYS A 32 3.39 -20.48 21.76
N VAL A 33 3.13 -19.21 22.04
CA VAL A 33 2.91 -18.67 23.40
C VAL A 33 1.46 -18.26 23.61
N LEU A 34 0.78 -17.78 22.57
CA LEU A 34 -0.60 -17.33 22.65
C LEU A 34 -1.53 -18.53 22.81
N THR A 35 -2.19 -18.63 23.96
CA THR A 35 -3.27 -19.60 24.22
C THR A 35 -4.61 -18.90 24.28
N LEU A 36 -5.71 -19.65 24.12
CA LEU A 36 -7.06 -19.10 24.29
C LEU A 36 -7.24 -18.49 25.69
N ASP A 37 -6.67 -19.10 26.73
CA ASP A 37 -6.75 -18.57 28.10
C ASP A 37 -5.98 -17.26 28.26
N LEU A 38 -4.79 -17.17 27.65
CA LEU A 38 -4.01 -15.94 27.64
C LEU A 38 -4.73 -14.83 26.87
N TYR A 39 -5.34 -15.18 25.73
CA TYR A 39 -6.14 -14.27 24.92
C TYR A 39 -7.36 -13.76 25.68
N LYS A 40 -8.15 -14.66 26.29
CA LYS A 40 -9.28 -14.30 27.17
C LYS A 40 -8.89 -13.32 28.27
N LYS A 41 -7.71 -13.51 28.87
CA LYS A 41 -7.22 -12.68 29.96
C LYS A 41 -6.79 -11.28 29.53
N LEU A 42 -6.31 -11.15 28.29
CA LEU A 42 -5.63 -9.94 27.81
C LEU A 42 -6.39 -9.18 26.73
N ARG A 43 -7.40 -9.77 26.07
CA ARG A 43 -8.16 -9.14 24.97
C ARG A 43 -8.94 -7.89 25.37
N ASP A 44 -9.35 -7.80 26.64
CA ASP A 44 -10.05 -6.64 27.20
C ASP A 44 -9.10 -5.56 27.72
N LYS A 45 -7.78 -5.77 27.65
CA LYS A 45 -6.78 -4.84 28.13
C LYS A 45 -6.33 -3.89 27.03
N GLU A 46 -6.08 -2.66 27.44
CA GLU A 46 -5.47 -1.64 26.62
C GLU A 46 -4.41 -0.88 27.40
N THR A 47 -3.40 -0.37 26.71
CA THR A 47 -2.45 0.60 27.29
C THR A 47 -3.16 1.96 27.49
N PRO A 48 -2.55 2.90 28.24
CA PRO A 48 -3.05 4.28 28.31
C PRO A 48 -3.16 4.98 26.94
N SER A 49 -2.46 4.48 25.92
CA SER A 49 -2.55 4.94 24.53
C SER A 49 -3.56 4.17 23.67
N GLY A 50 -4.30 3.22 24.25
CA GLY A 50 -5.35 2.44 23.56
C GLY A 50 -4.85 1.20 22.81
N PHE A 51 -3.60 0.78 22.99
CA PHE A 51 -3.01 -0.37 22.30
C PHE A 51 -3.46 -1.69 22.94
N THR A 52 -3.94 -2.63 22.15
CA THR A 52 -4.60 -3.87 22.59
C THR A 52 -3.75 -5.11 22.32
N LEU A 53 -4.19 -6.26 22.84
CA LEU A 53 -3.55 -7.55 22.53
C LEU A 53 -3.61 -7.88 21.03
N ASP A 54 -4.73 -7.57 20.36
CA ASP A 54 -4.91 -7.82 18.92
C ASP A 54 -3.84 -7.07 18.12
N ASP A 55 -3.57 -5.81 18.48
CA ASP A 55 -2.54 -5.00 17.83
C ASP A 55 -1.14 -5.61 17.98
N ILE A 56 -0.87 -6.26 19.12
CA ILE A 56 0.41 -6.92 19.40
C ILE A 56 0.59 -8.20 18.58
N ILE A 57 -0.47 -8.99 18.42
CA ILE A 57 -0.38 -10.33 17.81
C ILE A 57 -0.58 -10.31 16.29
N GLN A 58 -1.13 -9.22 15.74
CA GLN A 58 -1.51 -9.12 14.31
C GLN A 58 -0.39 -9.54 13.36
N THR A 59 0.83 -9.05 13.54
CA THR A 59 1.97 -9.44 12.69
C THR A 59 2.28 -10.95 12.76
N GLY A 60 2.11 -11.56 13.93
CA GLY A 60 2.30 -12.99 14.12
C GLY A 60 1.23 -13.82 13.40
N VAL A 61 0.03 -13.27 13.23
CA VAL A 61 -1.09 -13.87 12.51
C VAL A 61 -0.91 -13.73 10.99
N ASP A 62 -0.47 -12.56 10.50
CA ASP A 62 -0.42 -12.22 9.08
C ASP A 62 0.73 -12.90 8.32
N ASN A 63 1.85 -13.14 9.00
CA ASN A 63 3.08 -13.63 8.35
C ASN A 63 2.93 -15.05 7.75
N PRO A 64 2.29 -16.03 8.42
CA PRO A 64 2.04 -17.34 7.83
C PRO A 64 1.04 -17.31 6.67
N ALA A 65 0.08 -16.38 6.69
CA ALA A 65 -0.87 -16.18 5.60
C ALA A 65 -0.15 -15.78 4.30
N LEU A 66 0.72 -14.77 4.36
CA LEU A 66 1.50 -14.33 3.19
C LEU A 66 2.48 -15.41 2.70
N ASN A 67 3.14 -16.13 3.61
CA ASN A 67 4.06 -17.21 3.25
C ASN A 67 3.35 -18.47 2.71
N SER A 68 2.02 -18.56 2.80
CA SER A 68 1.24 -19.65 2.21
C SER A 68 0.94 -19.46 0.71
N LEU A 69 1.26 -18.28 0.16
CA LEU A 69 1.12 -18.01 -1.27
C LEU A 69 2.03 -18.93 -2.10
N THR A 70 1.52 -19.36 -3.26
CA THR A 70 2.17 -20.32 -4.16
C THR A 70 2.20 -19.80 -5.61
N GLY A 71 2.93 -20.51 -6.49
CA GLY A 71 3.04 -20.13 -7.90
C GLY A 71 3.79 -18.82 -8.10
N GLU A 72 3.27 -17.92 -8.95
CA GLU A 72 3.86 -16.60 -9.21
C GLU A 72 3.93 -15.68 -7.97
N PHE A 73 3.17 -16.02 -6.92
CA PHE A 73 3.11 -15.31 -5.65
C PHE A 73 3.90 -16.01 -4.54
N LYS A 74 4.66 -17.07 -4.83
CA LYS A 74 5.53 -17.67 -3.81
C LYS A 74 6.58 -16.65 -3.37
N GLY A 75 6.70 -16.47 -2.05
CA GLY A 75 7.57 -15.45 -1.49
C GLY A 75 7.93 -15.69 -0.03
N LYS A 76 8.56 -14.68 0.57
CA LYS A 76 9.04 -14.73 1.94
C LYS A 76 8.85 -13.38 2.64
N TYR A 77 8.56 -13.44 3.94
CA TYR A 77 8.55 -12.29 4.83
C TYR A 77 9.94 -11.98 5.40
N TYR A 78 10.28 -10.70 5.45
CA TYR A 78 11.53 -10.14 5.94
C TYR A 78 11.19 -9.07 7.00
N PRO A 79 11.32 -9.38 8.30
CA PRO A 79 11.14 -8.41 9.37
C PRO A 79 12.23 -7.33 9.29
N LEU A 80 11.87 -6.05 9.44
CA LEU A 80 12.84 -4.95 9.41
C LEU A 80 13.92 -5.10 10.48
N LYS A 81 13.53 -5.53 11.70
CA LYS A 81 14.45 -5.74 12.83
C LYS A 81 15.55 -6.78 12.54
N SER A 82 15.35 -7.65 11.55
CA SER A 82 16.29 -8.71 11.18
C SER A 82 17.10 -8.38 9.92
N MET A 83 16.86 -7.24 9.27
CA MET A 83 17.64 -6.81 8.12
C MET A 83 18.91 -6.09 8.57
N THR A 84 19.99 -6.27 7.81
CA THR A 84 21.15 -5.37 7.91
C THR A 84 20.81 -4.00 7.31
N GLU A 85 21.46 -2.94 7.78
CA GLU A 85 21.28 -1.58 7.20
C GLU A 85 21.57 -1.57 5.69
N LYS A 86 22.51 -2.40 5.22
CA LYS A 86 22.83 -2.53 3.78
C LYS A 86 21.68 -3.16 2.99
N GLU A 87 21.07 -4.23 3.50
CA GLU A 87 19.91 -4.85 2.85
C GLU A 87 18.71 -3.91 2.84
N GLN A 88 18.47 -3.22 3.97
CA GLN A 88 17.41 -2.23 4.07
C GLN A 88 17.61 -1.10 3.05
N GLN A 89 18.80 -0.52 2.99
CA GLN A 89 19.11 0.56 2.05
C GLN A 89 19.00 0.10 0.60
N GLN A 90 19.49 -1.11 0.26
CA GLN A 90 19.37 -1.62 -1.10
C GLN A 90 17.90 -1.80 -1.53
N LEU A 91 17.02 -2.27 -0.63
CA LEU A 91 15.60 -2.39 -0.93
C LEU A 91 14.91 -1.04 -1.08
N ILE A 92 15.35 -0.01 -0.34
CA ILE A 92 14.89 1.37 -0.52
C ILE A 92 15.35 1.91 -1.88
N ASP A 93 16.63 1.75 -2.21
CA ASP A 93 17.24 2.21 -3.47
C ASP A 93 16.60 1.54 -4.70
N ASP A 94 16.21 0.26 -4.57
CA ASP A 94 15.50 -0.49 -5.59
C ASP A 94 14.00 -0.11 -5.71
N HIS A 95 13.51 0.79 -4.85
CA HIS A 95 12.10 1.20 -4.70
C HIS A 95 11.14 0.08 -4.24
N PHE A 96 11.66 -0.90 -3.50
CA PHE A 96 10.87 -2.02 -2.99
C PHE A 96 10.42 -1.84 -1.54
N LEU A 97 11.21 -1.15 -0.71
CA LEU A 97 10.93 -0.94 0.70
C LEU A 97 10.55 0.51 0.97
N PHE A 98 9.68 0.71 1.96
CA PHE A 98 9.33 2.02 2.48
C PHE A 98 10.52 2.68 3.18
N ASP A 99 10.56 4.02 3.12
CA ASP A 99 11.57 4.81 3.80
C ASP A 99 11.47 4.69 5.33
N LYS A 100 12.57 5.06 6.01
CA LYS A 100 12.51 5.33 7.46
C LYS A 100 11.41 6.40 7.71
N PRO A 101 10.66 6.33 8.82
CA PRO A 101 9.52 7.21 9.05
C PRO A 101 9.99 8.64 9.31
N VAL A 102 10.18 9.40 8.25
CA VAL A 102 10.59 10.82 8.27
C VAL A 102 9.47 11.76 7.87
N SER A 103 8.37 11.22 7.32
CA SER A 103 7.23 12.03 6.91
C SER A 103 6.59 12.73 8.11
N PRO A 104 6.38 14.05 8.07
CA PRO A 104 5.68 14.78 9.12
C PRO A 104 4.29 14.20 9.42
N LEU A 105 3.61 13.66 8.40
CA LEU A 105 2.28 13.03 8.56
C LEU A 105 2.36 11.79 9.46
N LEU A 106 3.33 10.90 9.22
CA LEU A 106 3.52 9.68 10.00
C LEU A 106 3.97 9.98 11.44
N LEU A 107 4.85 10.98 11.60
CA LEU A 107 5.37 11.38 12.89
C LEU A 107 4.29 12.06 13.75
N ALA A 108 3.57 13.04 13.18
CA ALA A 108 2.57 13.82 13.91
C ALA A 108 1.31 13.00 14.27
N SER A 109 0.99 11.97 13.48
CA SER A 109 -0.12 11.04 13.74
C SER A 109 0.25 9.91 14.73
N GLY A 110 1.53 9.79 15.11
CA GLY A 110 2.00 8.74 16.02
C GLY A 110 2.11 7.35 15.37
N MET A 111 2.13 7.27 14.05
CA MET A 111 2.26 6.02 13.28
C MET A 111 3.70 5.47 13.33
N ALA A 112 4.69 6.33 13.60
CA ALA A 112 6.10 5.95 13.73
C ALA A 112 6.49 5.36 15.09
N ARG A 113 5.55 5.18 16.02
CA ARG A 113 5.86 4.64 17.36
C ARG A 113 6.47 3.24 17.27
N ASP A 114 7.39 2.98 18.19
CA ASP A 114 8.03 1.67 18.41
C ASP A 114 8.82 1.14 17.20
N TRP A 115 9.15 2.00 16.24
CA TRP A 115 9.92 1.62 15.06
C TRP A 115 11.27 0.95 15.43
N PRO A 116 11.68 -0.16 14.78
CA PRO A 116 11.04 -0.88 13.68
C PRO A 116 10.20 -2.11 14.11
N ASP A 117 9.70 -2.13 15.35
CA ASP A 117 8.97 -3.29 15.89
C ASP A 117 7.71 -3.62 15.05
N ALA A 118 7.49 -4.91 14.82
CA ALA A 118 6.40 -5.48 14.01
C ALA A 118 6.30 -4.99 12.55
N ARG A 119 7.32 -4.31 12.01
CA ARG A 119 7.35 -3.86 10.60
C ARG A 119 8.18 -4.79 9.73
N GLY A 120 7.81 -4.87 8.47
CA GLY A 120 8.54 -5.67 7.51
C GLY A 120 7.99 -5.61 6.11
N ILE A 121 8.61 -6.38 5.24
CA ILE A 121 8.20 -6.56 3.86
C ILE A 121 8.10 -8.04 3.56
N TRP A 122 7.01 -8.43 2.92
CA TRP A 122 6.93 -9.68 2.19
C TRP A 122 7.11 -9.38 0.71
N HIS A 123 7.80 -10.25 -0.02
CA HIS A 123 7.80 -10.18 -1.48
C HIS A 123 7.95 -11.56 -2.11
N ASN A 124 7.45 -11.70 -3.34
CA ASN A 124 7.71 -12.88 -4.15
C ASN A 124 9.18 -12.97 -4.57
N ASP A 125 9.62 -14.14 -5.03
CA ASP A 125 11.02 -14.40 -5.41
C ASP A 125 11.52 -13.41 -6.49
N ASN A 126 10.64 -12.95 -7.37
CA ASN A 126 10.94 -12.03 -8.47
C ASN A 126 10.86 -10.54 -8.09
N LYS A 127 10.50 -10.19 -6.85
CA LYS A 127 10.23 -8.82 -6.37
C LYS A 127 9.26 -8.03 -7.29
N SER A 128 8.30 -8.73 -7.89
CA SER A 128 7.27 -8.15 -8.77
C SER A 128 5.91 -8.02 -8.08
N PHE A 129 5.76 -8.65 -6.92
CA PHE A 129 4.60 -8.55 -6.03
C PHE A 129 5.09 -8.49 -4.58
N LEU A 130 4.74 -7.44 -3.86
CA LEU A 130 5.24 -7.11 -2.53
C LEU A 130 4.09 -6.74 -1.60
N VAL A 131 4.29 -6.92 -0.30
CA VAL A 131 3.37 -6.48 0.74
C VAL A 131 4.18 -5.83 1.85
N TRP A 132 3.95 -4.53 2.09
CA TRP A 132 4.48 -3.88 3.29
C TRP A 132 3.55 -4.16 4.46
N VAL A 133 4.13 -4.41 5.63
CA VAL A 133 3.41 -4.76 6.86
C VAL A 133 3.66 -3.68 7.91
N ASN A 134 2.56 -3.12 8.43
CA ASN A 134 2.52 -2.14 9.53
C ASN A 134 3.25 -0.81 9.29
N GLU A 135 3.23 -0.29 8.07
CA GLU A 135 3.77 1.04 7.77
C GLU A 135 2.70 2.12 7.98
N GLU A 136 2.13 2.70 6.92
CA GLU A 136 1.02 3.65 6.99
C GLU A 136 -0.30 2.94 7.31
N ASP A 137 -0.45 1.72 6.80
CA ASP A 137 -1.61 0.85 6.99
C ASP A 137 -1.12 -0.55 7.38
N HIS A 138 -2.04 -1.42 7.82
CA HIS A 138 -1.69 -2.81 8.18
C HIS A 138 -0.99 -3.53 7.02
N LEU A 139 -1.54 -3.41 5.80
CA LEU A 139 -0.98 -4.02 4.60
C LEU A 139 -0.96 -3.01 3.45
N ARG A 140 0.16 -2.92 2.74
CA ARG A 140 0.26 -2.24 1.44
C ARG A 140 0.65 -3.26 0.38
N VAL A 141 -0.32 -3.69 -0.43
CA VAL A 141 -0.12 -4.66 -1.51
C VAL A 141 0.35 -3.93 -2.77
N ILE A 142 1.45 -4.38 -3.36
CA ILE A 142 2.13 -3.70 -4.46
C ILE A 142 2.43 -4.71 -5.57
N SER A 143 2.12 -4.34 -6.81
CA SER A 143 2.61 -5.02 -8.01
C SER A 143 3.39 -4.03 -8.84
N MET A 144 4.59 -4.40 -9.28
CA MET A 144 5.45 -3.51 -10.06
C MET A 144 6.40 -4.30 -10.96
N GLU A 145 6.86 -3.66 -12.04
CA GLU A 145 7.92 -4.17 -12.91
C GLU A 145 8.56 -3.00 -13.68
N LYS A 146 9.71 -3.26 -14.31
CA LYS A 146 10.31 -2.31 -15.25
C LYS A 146 9.55 -2.34 -16.59
N GLY A 147 9.48 -1.21 -17.27
CA GLY A 147 8.78 -1.07 -18.54
C GLY A 147 7.35 -0.52 -18.38
N GLY A 148 6.55 -0.63 -19.44
CA GLY A 148 5.24 0.01 -19.54
C GLY A 148 4.04 -0.94 -19.60
N ASN A 149 4.19 -2.22 -19.26
CA ASN A 149 3.11 -3.20 -19.35
C ASN A 149 2.15 -3.15 -18.15
N MET A 150 1.46 -2.01 -18.00
CA MET A 150 0.50 -1.76 -16.91
C MET A 150 -0.57 -2.86 -16.81
N LYS A 151 -0.96 -3.45 -17.95
CA LYS A 151 -1.96 -4.53 -17.97
C LYS A 151 -1.50 -5.77 -17.21
N GLU A 152 -0.24 -6.17 -17.38
CA GLU A 152 0.32 -7.32 -16.66
C GLU A 152 0.54 -7.01 -15.18
N VAL A 153 1.06 -5.81 -14.87
CA VAL A 153 1.18 -5.33 -13.48
C VAL A 153 -0.17 -5.38 -12.77
N PHE A 154 -1.22 -4.88 -13.42
CA PHE A 154 -2.56 -4.84 -12.86
C PHE A 154 -3.21 -6.23 -12.77
N ARG A 155 -3.02 -7.11 -13.76
CA ARG A 155 -3.46 -8.51 -13.67
C ARG A 155 -2.85 -9.19 -12.44
N ARG A 156 -1.54 -9.09 -12.26
CA ARG A 156 -0.82 -9.66 -11.11
C ARG A 156 -1.31 -9.05 -9.79
N PHE A 157 -1.56 -7.74 -9.76
CA PHE A 157 -2.14 -7.05 -8.59
C PHE A 157 -3.50 -7.63 -8.22
N CYS A 158 -4.46 -7.68 -9.15
CA CYS A 158 -5.80 -8.18 -8.89
C CYS A 158 -5.80 -9.63 -8.42
N VAL A 159 -5.09 -10.52 -9.12
CA VAL A 159 -5.04 -11.95 -8.77
C VAL A 159 -4.35 -12.15 -7.42
N GLY A 160 -3.26 -11.42 -7.15
CA GLY A 160 -2.54 -11.50 -5.89
C GLY A 160 -3.38 -10.99 -4.71
N LEU A 161 -4.04 -9.84 -4.86
CA LEU A 161 -4.90 -9.26 -3.83
C LEU A 161 -6.09 -10.18 -3.51
N GLN A 162 -6.75 -10.75 -4.53
CA GLN A 162 -7.83 -11.72 -4.34
C GLN A 162 -7.38 -12.96 -3.56
N LYS A 163 -6.17 -13.47 -3.84
CA LYS A 163 -5.59 -14.60 -3.10
C LYS A 163 -5.30 -14.24 -1.64
N ILE A 164 -4.74 -13.06 -1.39
CA ILE A 164 -4.48 -12.58 -0.02
C ILE A 164 -5.82 -12.48 0.71
N GLU A 165 -6.81 -11.81 0.14
CA GLU A 165 -8.12 -11.63 0.77
C GLU A 165 -8.80 -12.98 1.08
N GLU A 166 -8.72 -13.95 0.16
CA GLU A 166 -9.23 -15.31 0.38
C GLU A 166 -8.54 -16.00 1.57
N ILE A 167 -7.21 -15.89 1.68
CA ILE A 167 -6.45 -16.47 2.80
C ILE A 167 -6.85 -15.82 4.12
N PHE A 168 -6.91 -14.49 4.15
CA PHE A 168 -7.26 -13.71 5.35
C PHE A 168 -8.69 -14.01 5.81
N LYS A 169 -9.66 -14.06 4.88
CA LYS A 169 -11.03 -14.48 5.17
C LYS A 169 -11.10 -15.90 5.74
N LYS A 170 -10.38 -16.86 5.15
CA LYS A 170 -10.33 -18.25 5.66
C LYS A 170 -9.71 -18.35 7.05
N ALA A 171 -8.77 -17.46 7.38
CA ALA A 171 -8.15 -17.39 8.70
C ALA A 171 -9.01 -16.64 9.74
N GLY A 172 -10.20 -16.14 9.38
CA GLY A 172 -11.06 -15.38 10.29
C GLY A 172 -10.67 -13.90 10.45
N HIS A 173 -9.85 -13.36 9.55
CA HIS A 173 -9.33 -11.99 9.60
C HIS A 173 -9.71 -11.19 8.34
N PRO A 174 -11.01 -10.92 8.09
CA PRO A 174 -11.43 -10.17 6.91
C PRO A 174 -10.93 -8.71 6.94
N PHE A 175 -10.80 -8.10 5.77
CA PHE A 175 -10.46 -6.69 5.66
C PHE A 175 -11.59 -5.78 6.14
N MET A 176 -11.23 -4.60 6.64
CA MET A 176 -12.18 -3.55 6.99
C MET A 176 -12.82 -3.00 5.71
N TRP A 177 -14.14 -3.18 5.57
CA TRP A 177 -14.88 -2.75 4.38
C TRP A 177 -16.33 -2.41 4.71
N ASN A 178 -16.91 -1.43 4.02
CA ASN A 178 -18.36 -1.20 3.99
C ASN A 178 -18.81 -0.63 2.64
N GLU A 179 -20.11 -0.69 2.36
CA GLU A 179 -20.70 -0.29 1.07
C GLU A 179 -20.44 1.18 0.71
N HIS A 180 -20.39 2.08 1.70
CA HIS A 180 -20.22 3.50 1.44
C HIS A 180 -18.76 3.90 1.18
N LEU A 181 -17.83 3.38 2.00
CA LEU A 181 -16.42 3.77 1.98
C LEU A 181 -15.52 2.81 1.20
N GLY A 182 -16.02 1.64 0.79
CA GLY A 182 -15.17 0.57 0.29
C GLY A 182 -14.21 0.08 1.38
N TYR A 183 -12.95 -0.20 1.00
CA TYR A 183 -11.90 -0.55 1.95
C TYR A 183 -11.55 0.65 2.84
N VAL A 184 -11.48 0.40 4.15
CA VAL A 184 -11.15 1.42 5.14
C VAL A 184 -9.65 1.38 5.42
N LEU A 185 -9.01 2.54 5.28
CA LEU A 185 -7.59 2.76 5.53
C LEU A 185 -7.40 3.98 6.45
N THR A 186 -6.17 4.20 6.90
CA THR A 186 -5.85 5.23 7.91
C THR A 186 -6.13 6.64 7.43
N CYS A 187 -5.74 6.95 6.18
CA CYS A 187 -5.93 8.27 5.59
C CYS A 187 -7.22 8.30 4.74
N PRO A 188 -8.10 9.32 4.89
CA PRO A 188 -9.29 9.47 4.06
C PRO A 188 -9.01 9.47 2.54
N SER A 189 -7.83 9.95 2.12
CA SER A 189 -7.41 9.93 0.71
C SER A 189 -7.17 8.53 0.14
N ASN A 190 -7.08 7.52 1.02
CA ASN A 190 -6.87 6.12 0.65
C ASN A 190 -8.17 5.30 0.71
N LEU A 191 -9.33 5.88 1.02
CA LEU A 191 -10.60 5.13 1.05
C LEU A 191 -11.03 4.63 -0.35
N GLY A 192 -12.03 3.75 -0.38
CA GLY A 192 -12.61 3.17 -1.58
C GLY A 192 -11.83 1.96 -2.03
N THR A 193 -11.16 2.10 -3.16
CA THR A 193 -10.26 1.07 -3.69
C THR A 193 -8.89 1.06 -2.99
N GLY A 194 -8.50 2.18 -2.37
CA GLY A 194 -7.12 2.42 -1.92
C GLY A 194 -6.08 2.41 -3.03
N LEU A 195 -6.49 2.25 -4.30
CA LEU A 195 -5.59 1.99 -5.41
C LEU A 195 -4.85 3.23 -5.85
N ARG A 196 -3.53 3.07 -5.97
CA ARG A 196 -2.64 4.04 -6.60
C ARG A 196 -1.90 3.36 -7.75
N GLY A 197 -2.48 3.42 -8.95
CA GLY A 197 -1.85 2.99 -10.18
C GLY A 197 -0.99 4.12 -10.75
N GLY A 198 0.26 3.85 -11.09
CA GLY A 198 1.16 4.90 -11.57
C GLY A 198 2.38 4.39 -12.32
N VAL A 199 3.12 5.34 -12.88
CA VAL A 199 4.35 5.08 -13.65
C VAL A 199 5.45 6.04 -13.23
N HIS A 200 6.69 5.58 -13.30
CA HIS A 200 7.84 6.46 -13.41
C HIS A 200 8.05 6.79 -14.89
N VAL A 201 7.73 8.02 -15.29
CA VAL A 201 7.79 8.48 -16.68
C VAL A 201 8.70 9.68 -16.83
N LYS A 202 9.55 9.65 -17.86
CA LYS A 202 10.44 10.77 -18.18
C LYS A 202 9.70 11.77 -19.07
N LEU A 203 9.57 13.01 -18.60
CA LEU A 203 8.84 14.10 -19.27
C LEU A 203 9.72 15.36 -19.27
N ALA A 204 10.82 15.34 -20.02
CA ALA A 204 11.85 16.37 -20.00
C ALA A 204 11.39 17.71 -20.59
N HIS A 205 10.44 17.67 -21.51
CA HIS A 205 9.86 18.82 -22.18
C HIS A 205 8.50 19.20 -21.59
N LEU A 206 7.59 18.23 -21.45
CA LEU A 206 6.23 18.46 -20.97
C LEU A 206 6.23 19.02 -19.55
N SER A 207 7.15 18.59 -18.68
CA SER A 207 7.19 19.10 -17.30
C SER A 207 7.57 20.58 -17.19
N LYS A 208 8.16 21.16 -18.24
CA LYS A 208 8.53 22.58 -18.32
C LYS A 208 7.48 23.40 -19.06
N HIS A 209 6.50 22.75 -19.67
CA HIS A 209 5.44 23.42 -20.41
C HIS A 209 4.51 24.16 -19.44
N ALA A 210 4.11 25.39 -19.80
CA ALA A 210 3.29 26.24 -18.92
C ALA A 210 1.95 25.61 -18.51
N LYS A 211 1.42 24.69 -19.33
CA LYS A 211 0.16 23.97 -19.08
C LYS A 211 0.32 22.61 -18.38
N PHE A 212 1.50 22.27 -17.87
CA PHE A 212 1.74 20.93 -17.31
C PHE A 212 0.80 20.58 -16.14
N GLU A 213 0.64 21.50 -15.19
CA GLU A 213 -0.26 21.30 -14.04
C GLU A 213 -1.72 21.23 -14.49
N GLU A 214 -2.13 22.07 -15.45
CA GLU A 214 -3.48 22.03 -16.02
C GLU A 214 -3.77 20.66 -16.66
N ILE A 215 -2.84 20.13 -17.45
CA ILE A 215 -2.97 18.82 -18.09
C ILE A 215 -3.14 17.72 -17.03
N LEU A 216 -2.34 17.73 -15.96
CA LEU A 216 -2.48 16.78 -14.86
C LEU A 216 -3.86 16.87 -14.20
N THR A 217 -4.32 18.08 -13.86
CA THR A 217 -5.64 18.30 -13.27
C THR A 217 -6.77 17.80 -14.17
N ARG A 218 -6.73 18.12 -15.47
CA ARG A 218 -7.76 17.68 -16.43
C ARG A 218 -7.80 16.17 -16.60
N LEU A 219 -6.64 15.52 -16.52
CA LEU A 219 -6.53 14.07 -16.58
C LEU A 219 -6.84 13.39 -15.24
N ARG A 220 -7.06 14.15 -14.15
CA ARG A 220 -7.19 13.66 -12.77
C ARG A 220 -6.00 12.81 -12.33
N LEU A 221 -4.81 13.24 -12.75
CA LEU A 221 -3.53 12.67 -12.37
C LEU A 221 -2.82 13.56 -11.38
N GLN A 222 -2.05 12.96 -10.50
CA GLN A 222 -1.15 13.66 -9.58
C GLN A 222 0.30 13.30 -9.91
N LYS A 223 1.22 14.24 -9.63
CA LYS A 223 2.66 14.01 -9.73
C LYS A 223 3.35 13.98 -8.37
N ARG A 224 4.36 13.13 -8.25
CA ARG A 224 5.31 13.06 -7.13
C ARG A 224 6.75 12.99 -7.67
N GLY A 225 7.73 13.20 -6.80
CA GLY A 225 9.14 13.00 -7.14
C GLY A 225 9.49 11.53 -7.36
N THR A 226 10.71 11.27 -7.81
CA THR A 226 11.14 9.92 -8.24
C THR A 226 11.23 8.92 -7.08
N GLY A 227 11.43 9.40 -5.84
CA GLY A 227 11.42 8.58 -4.63
C GLY A 227 10.09 8.62 -3.87
N GLY A 228 9.02 9.19 -4.44
CA GLY A 228 7.71 9.30 -3.80
C GLY A 228 7.36 10.73 -3.37
N VAL A 229 6.39 10.83 -2.43
CA VAL A 229 5.63 12.06 -2.15
C VAL A 229 6.47 13.21 -1.61
N ASP A 230 7.48 12.90 -0.81
CA ASP A 230 8.32 13.90 -0.14
C ASP A 230 9.67 14.14 -0.88
N THR A 231 9.78 13.68 -2.13
CA THR A 231 11.01 13.77 -2.93
C THR A 231 10.85 14.68 -4.16
N ALA A 232 11.98 15.20 -4.67
CA ALA A 232 12.00 15.91 -5.95
C ALA A 232 12.08 14.94 -7.13
N ALA A 233 11.64 15.38 -8.30
CA ALA A 233 11.88 14.65 -9.55
C ALA A 233 13.36 14.74 -9.94
N VAL A 234 14.01 13.60 -10.14
CA VAL A 234 15.41 13.50 -10.58
C VAL A 234 15.42 13.16 -12.07
N GLY A 235 16.22 13.87 -12.87
CA GLY A 235 16.37 13.56 -14.30
C GLY A 235 15.09 13.73 -15.13
N SER A 236 14.16 14.59 -14.69
CA SER A 236 12.82 14.75 -15.28
C SER A 236 11.97 13.48 -15.26
N VAL A 237 12.23 12.56 -14.33
CA VAL A 237 11.42 11.37 -14.09
C VAL A 237 10.40 11.67 -12.99
N PHE A 238 9.13 11.60 -13.34
CA PHE A 238 8.01 11.87 -12.46
C PHE A 238 7.27 10.58 -12.13
N ASP A 239 6.84 10.45 -10.88
CA ASP A 239 5.84 9.47 -10.48
C ASP A 239 4.45 10.06 -10.77
N ILE A 240 3.79 9.55 -11.81
CA ILE A 240 2.46 9.99 -12.25
C ILE A 240 1.45 8.89 -11.92
N SER A 241 0.37 9.24 -11.21
CA SER A 241 -0.65 8.29 -10.74
C SER A 241 -2.05 8.89 -10.72
N ASN A 242 -3.10 8.06 -10.61
CA ASN A 242 -4.45 8.56 -10.34
C ASN A 242 -4.51 9.34 -9.02
N ALA A 243 -5.24 10.46 -9.02
CA ALA A 243 -5.48 11.25 -7.81
C ALA A 243 -6.59 10.65 -6.95
N ASP A 244 -7.68 10.20 -7.58
CA ASP A 244 -8.90 9.73 -6.92
C ASP A 244 -8.90 8.23 -6.66
N ARG A 245 -9.54 7.80 -5.56
CA ARG A 245 -9.59 6.39 -5.12
C ARG A 245 -10.96 5.88 -4.67
N LEU A 246 -11.90 6.81 -4.41
CA LEU A 246 -13.27 6.54 -3.96
C LEU A 246 -14.26 7.04 -5.01
N GLY A 247 -15.32 6.26 -5.25
CA GLY A 247 -16.37 6.59 -6.23
C GLY A 247 -16.11 6.06 -7.65
N SER A 248 -15.03 5.32 -7.86
CA SER A 248 -14.71 4.61 -9.10
C SER A 248 -14.01 3.29 -8.77
N SER A 249 -14.09 2.33 -9.69
CA SER A 249 -13.46 1.02 -9.58
C SER A 249 -11.96 1.06 -9.89
N GLU A 250 -11.25 0.02 -9.47
CA GLU A 250 -9.84 -0.20 -9.76
C GLU A 250 -9.56 -0.18 -11.27
N VAL A 251 -10.47 -0.76 -12.07
CA VAL A 251 -10.37 -0.82 -13.53
C VAL A 251 -10.46 0.57 -14.13
N GLU A 252 -11.44 1.38 -13.70
CA GLU A 252 -11.62 2.75 -14.19
C GLU A 252 -10.41 3.64 -13.83
N GLN A 253 -9.88 3.49 -12.62
CA GLN A 253 -8.71 4.24 -12.16
C GLN A 253 -7.45 3.87 -12.94
N VAL A 254 -7.20 2.58 -13.18
CA VAL A 254 -6.05 2.15 -14.00
C VAL A 254 -6.23 2.55 -15.46
N GLN A 255 -7.44 2.48 -16.00
CA GLN A 255 -7.73 2.93 -17.36
C GLN A 255 -7.45 4.44 -17.51
N LEU A 256 -7.86 5.24 -16.51
CA LEU A 256 -7.58 6.68 -16.46
C LEU A 256 -6.07 6.97 -16.49
N VAL A 257 -5.27 6.20 -15.75
CA VAL A 257 -3.80 6.29 -15.77
C VAL A 257 -3.24 5.91 -17.12
N VAL A 258 -3.67 4.77 -17.69
CA VAL A 258 -3.19 4.29 -18.99
C VAL A 258 -3.43 5.34 -20.09
N ASP A 259 -4.63 5.91 -20.14
CA ASP A 259 -4.99 6.90 -21.16
C ASP A 259 -4.25 8.22 -20.96
N GLY A 260 -4.18 8.70 -19.71
CA GLY A 260 -3.50 9.95 -19.41
C GLY A 260 -2.00 9.86 -19.68
N VAL A 261 -1.33 8.77 -19.26
CA VAL A 261 0.10 8.56 -19.51
C VAL A 261 0.39 8.44 -21.01
N LYS A 262 -0.44 7.72 -21.77
CA LYS A 262 -0.28 7.64 -23.24
C LYS A 262 -0.32 9.02 -23.88
N LEU A 263 -1.32 9.84 -23.54
CA LEU A 263 -1.43 11.21 -24.05
C LEU A 263 -0.21 12.06 -23.68
N MET A 264 0.23 12.00 -22.42
CA MET A 264 1.41 12.74 -21.96
C MET A 264 2.69 12.33 -22.69
N VAL A 265 2.85 11.03 -23.00
CA VAL A 265 3.98 10.54 -23.81
C VAL A 265 3.90 11.03 -25.27
N GLU A 266 2.70 11.14 -25.85
CA GLU A 266 2.53 11.73 -27.18
C GLU A 266 2.84 13.23 -27.19
N MET A 267 2.40 13.96 -26.17
CA MET A 267 2.75 15.38 -25.97
C MET A 267 4.26 15.57 -25.83
N GLU A 268 4.92 14.77 -25.00
CA GLU A 268 6.39 14.79 -24.85
C GLU A 268 7.09 14.63 -26.20
N LYS A 269 6.68 13.62 -27.00
CA LYS A 269 7.23 13.37 -28.33
C LYS A 269 6.99 14.51 -29.34
N LYS A 270 5.87 15.24 -29.24
CA LYS A 270 5.64 16.44 -30.06
C LYS A 270 6.60 17.57 -29.64
N LEU A 271 6.72 17.81 -28.34
CA LEU A 271 7.59 18.86 -27.81
C LEU A 271 9.09 18.58 -28.08
N GLU A 272 9.52 17.32 -28.03
CA GLU A 272 10.87 16.89 -28.44
C GLU A 272 11.18 17.29 -29.90
N LYS A 273 10.17 17.32 -30.77
CA LYS A 273 10.26 17.74 -32.17
C LYS A 273 10.03 19.25 -32.39
N GLY A 274 9.88 20.03 -31.32
CA GLY A 274 9.57 21.46 -31.39
C GLY A 274 8.14 21.77 -31.86
N GLN A 275 7.22 20.82 -31.79
CA GLN A 275 5.82 21.01 -32.20
C GLN A 275 4.95 21.48 -31.02
N SER A 276 3.93 22.29 -31.30
CA SER A 276 2.93 22.67 -30.28
C SER A 276 2.04 21.49 -29.88
N ILE A 277 1.56 21.53 -28.63
CA ILE A 277 0.59 20.60 -28.05
C ILE A 277 -0.75 21.27 -27.71
N ASP A 278 -0.98 22.51 -28.18
CA ASP A 278 -2.21 23.26 -27.87
C ASP A 278 -3.48 22.57 -28.36
N ASP A 279 -3.37 21.78 -29.44
CA ASP A 279 -4.44 20.94 -30.00
C ASP A 279 -4.69 19.65 -29.21
N MET A 280 -3.81 19.32 -28.26
CA MET A 280 -3.85 18.07 -27.49
C MET A 280 -4.31 18.25 -26.05
N ILE A 281 -4.59 19.48 -25.60
CA ILE A 281 -5.03 19.73 -24.22
C ILE A 281 -6.34 18.98 -23.98
N PRO A 282 -6.39 18.03 -23.01
CA PRO A 282 -7.54 17.17 -22.85
C PRO A 282 -8.76 17.94 -22.32
N ALA A 283 -9.95 17.39 -22.51
CA ALA A 283 -11.12 17.81 -21.77
C ALA A 283 -10.96 17.45 -20.28
N GLN A 284 -11.69 18.15 -19.40
CA GLN A 284 -11.75 17.79 -17.99
C GLN A 284 -12.48 16.45 -17.82
N LYS A 285 -11.82 15.48 -17.20
CA LYS A 285 -12.41 14.22 -16.73
C LYS A 285 -13.09 14.37 -15.37
#